data_AF-A0A1Y3W234-F1
#
_entry.id   AF-A0A1Y3W234-F1
#
_cell.length_a   1.000
_cell.length_b   1.000
_cell.length_c   1.000
_cell.angle_alpha   90.00
_cell.angle_beta   90.00
_cell.angle_gamma   90.00
#
_symmetry.space_group_name_H-M   'P 1'
#
loop_
_entity.id
_entity.type
_entity.pdbx_description
1 polymer ?
#
loop_
_entity_poly.entity_id
_entity_poly.type
_entity_poly.pdbx_seq_one_letter_code
_entity_poly.pdbx_strand_id
1 'polypeptide(L)'
;MKANKIQKIEIRNIWGKYNFRWENLNPDVNILTGINGSGKTTFFNIIDALLSADIKRLKLYNIEAEVTIDDILISFRKDSTLASIRQKLAGVNYLKISTFDVPIRDRRKMGKEDSPLLSELKEIVYSVGENNNSFSDYRLRATNFPDQAEKINCRIRKFYDTVNHLFAGTGKTIEIDPMTNQLVFRDGNEIIHLYKLSSGEKQLLIILLRVFLMDEQPYILLMDEPEISLHIEWQYRLFEEIQKLNPHCQIITSTHSPSLFGDGWGDKLVFIEDLLIH
;
A
#
# COMPACT_ATOMS: atom_id res chain seq x y z
N MET A 1 8.66 -15.82 13.51
CA MET A 1 7.94 -14.64 12.97
C MET A 1 7.09 -15.12 11.81
N LYS A 2 5.84 -14.64 11.68
CA LYS A 2 5.01 -14.91 10.50
C LYS A 2 5.64 -14.23 9.28
N ALA A 3 5.67 -14.91 8.13
CA ALA A 3 6.21 -14.36 6.89
C ALA A 3 5.22 -13.40 6.21
N ASN A 4 3.94 -13.45 6.62
CA ASN A 4 2.84 -12.65 6.07
C ASN A 4 2.81 -12.75 4.54
N LYS A 5 2.76 -13.97 4.01
CA LYS A 5 2.68 -14.23 2.57
C LYS A 5 1.38 -14.94 2.24
N ILE A 6 0.57 -14.31 1.39
CA ILE A 6 -0.55 -14.97 0.74
C ILE A 6 -0.01 -15.98 -0.25
N GLN A 7 -0.42 -17.24 -0.12
CA GLN A 7 -0.04 -18.33 -1.02
C GLN A 7 -1.17 -18.67 -2.01
N LYS A 8 -2.42 -18.50 -1.56
CA LYS A 8 -3.63 -18.83 -2.34
C LYS A 8 -4.78 -17.91 -1.98
N ILE A 9 -5.57 -17.55 -3.00
CA ILE A 9 -6.81 -16.79 -2.89
C ILE A 9 -7.89 -17.54 -3.67
N GLU A 10 -9.06 -17.74 -3.07
CA GLU A 10 -10.24 -18.28 -3.75
C GLU A 10 -11.47 -17.48 -3.36
N ILE A 11 -12.21 -17.00 -4.35
CA ILE A 11 -13.45 -16.23 -4.14
C ILE A 11 -14.53 -16.84 -5.00
N ARG A 12 -15.62 -17.27 -4.39
CA ARG A 12 -16.73 -17.93 -5.06
C ARG A 12 -17.96 -17.04 -5.10
N ASN A 13 -18.80 -17.29 -6.10
CA ASN A 13 -20.10 -16.67 -6.27
C ASN A 13 -20.05 -15.14 -6.50
N ILE A 14 -18.99 -14.62 -7.10
CA ILE A 14 -18.92 -13.20 -7.49
C ILE A 14 -20.03 -12.93 -8.51
N TRP A 15 -20.89 -11.96 -8.18
CA TRP A 15 -22.09 -11.59 -8.95
C TRP A 15 -23.02 -12.77 -9.28
N GLY A 16 -22.99 -13.84 -8.48
CA GLY A 16 -23.81 -15.03 -8.71
C GLY A 16 -23.35 -15.93 -9.85
N LYS A 17 -22.19 -15.66 -10.48
CA LYS A 17 -21.77 -16.36 -11.71
C LYS A 17 -20.31 -16.79 -11.73
N TYR A 18 -19.40 -16.02 -11.14
CA TYR A 18 -17.96 -16.25 -11.30
C TYR A 18 -17.32 -16.76 -10.02
N ASN A 19 -16.40 -17.70 -10.19
CA ASN A 19 -15.51 -18.18 -9.15
C ASN A 19 -14.07 -17.87 -9.61
N PHE A 20 -13.27 -17.28 -8.74
CA PHE A 20 -11.87 -16.97 -8.98
C PHE A 20 -10.99 -17.81 -8.06
N ARG A 21 -9.89 -18.33 -8.59
CA ARG A 21 -8.86 -19.01 -7.81
C ARG A 21 -7.49 -18.62 -8.33
N TRP A 22 -6.69 -18.02 -7.45
CA TRP A 22 -5.29 -17.70 -7.67
C TRP A 22 -4.44 -18.56 -6.74
N GLU A 23 -3.68 -19.48 -7.31
CA GLU A 23 -2.75 -20.36 -6.59
C GLU A 23 -1.30 -19.95 -6.86
N ASN A 24 -0.39 -20.39 -5.99
CA ASN A 24 1.05 -20.22 -6.13
C ASN A 24 1.48 -18.74 -6.26
N LEU A 25 0.88 -17.86 -5.45
CA LEU A 25 1.32 -16.47 -5.40
C LEU A 25 2.80 -16.39 -5.00
N ASN A 26 3.55 -15.57 -5.71
CA ASN A 26 4.95 -15.32 -5.44
C ASN A 26 5.13 -14.61 -4.09
N PRO A 27 6.20 -14.90 -3.33
CA PRO A 27 6.46 -14.26 -2.04
C PRO A 27 6.85 -12.78 -2.16
N ASP A 28 7.26 -12.32 -3.35
CA ASP A 28 7.71 -10.97 -3.65
C ASP A 28 6.62 -10.12 -4.32
N VAL A 29 6.38 -10.29 -5.62
CA VAL A 29 5.52 -9.42 -6.45
C VAL A 29 4.52 -10.28 -7.23
N ASN A 30 3.25 -9.84 -7.23
CA ASN A 30 2.17 -10.47 -7.98
C ASN A 30 1.35 -9.39 -8.67
N ILE A 31 1.19 -9.50 -9.98
CA ILE A 31 0.60 -8.45 -10.81
C ILE A 31 -0.64 -9.00 -11.50
N LEU A 32 -1.81 -8.48 -11.14
CA LEU A 32 -3.09 -8.82 -11.74
C LEU A 32 -3.43 -7.81 -12.84
N THR A 33 -3.58 -8.28 -14.06
CA THR A 33 -4.04 -7.45 -15.18
C THR A 33 -5.30 -8.02 -15.82
N GLY A 34 -5.91 -7.26 -16.73
CA GLY A 34 -7.14 -7.63 -17.42
C GLY A 34 -7.90 -6.40 -17.90
N ILE A 35 -8.92 -6.57 -18.73
CA ILE A 35 -9.63 -5.44 -19.38
C ILE A 35 -10.41 -4.55 -18.37
N ASN A 36 -10.77 -3.33 -18.76
CA ASN A 36 -11.58 -2.45 -17.91
C ASN A 36 -12.91 -3.14 -17.59
N GLY A 37 -13.32 -3.12 -16.33
CA GLY A 37 -14.54 -3.80 -15.89
C GLY A 37 -14.42 -5.32 -15.71
N SER A 38 -13.22 -5.90 -15.83
CA SER A 38 -13.00 -7.34 -15.62
C SER A 38 -13.18 -7.81 -14.16
N GLY A 39 -13.30 -6.87 -13.21
CA GLY A 39 -13.55 -7.17 -11.80
C GLY A 39 -12.34 -7.06 -10.87
N LYS A 40 -11.18 -6.57 -11.34
CA LYS A 40 -9.95 -6.38 -10.53
C LYS A 40 -10.19 -5.63 -9.22
N THR A 41 -10.80 -4.44 -9.29
CA THR A 41 -11.16 -3.66 -8.09
C THR A 41 -12.11 -4.42 -7.15
N THR A 42 -13.08 -5.17 -7.70
CA THR A 42 -13.97 -6.01 -6.87
C THR A 42 -13.21 -7.13 -6.18
N PHE A 43 -12.32 -7.80 -6.90
CA PHE A 43 -11.43 -8.85 -6.37
C PHE A 43 -10.60 -8.32 -5.20
N PHE A 44 -9.91 -7.18 -5.40
CA PHE A 44 -9.11 -6.52 -4.35
C PHE A 44 -9.96 -6.03 -3.18
N ASN A 45 -11.16 -5.50 -3.44
CA ASN A 45 -12.08 -5.06 -2.40
C ASN A 45 -12.59 -6.20 -1.52
N ILE A 46 -12.74 -7.41 -2.06
CA ILE A 46 -13.14 -8.58 -1.27
C ILE A 46 -11.97 -9.07 -0.41
N ILE A 47 -10.74 -9.12 -0.96
CA ILE A 47 -9.55 -9.48 -0.19
C ILE A 47 -9.33 -8.49 0.96
N ASP A 48 -9.38 -7.19 0.67
CA ASP A 48 -9.33 -6.09 1.63
C ASP A 48 -10.37 -6.24 2.75
N ALA A 49 -11.62 -6.52 2.39
CA ALA A 49 -12.69 -6.77 3.36
C ALA A 49 -12.42 -8.01 4.23
N LEU A 50 -11.83 -9.07 3.67
CA LEU A 50 -11.45 -10.27 4.43
C LEU A 50 -10.29 -9.98 5.40
N LEU A 51 -9.22 -9.35 4.93
CA LEU A 51 -8.02 -9.05 5.73
C LEU A 51 -8.28 -7.98 6.79
N SER A 52 -9.25 -7.09 6.59
CA SER A 52 -9.74 -6.15 7.62
C SER A 52 -10.83 -6.73 8.53
N ALA A 53 -11.27 -7.97 8.28
CA ALA A 53 -12.40 -8.61 8.93
C ALA A 53 -13.71 -7.78 8.87
N ASP A 54 -13.94 -7.06 7.77
CA ASP A 54 -15.20 -6.34 7.50
C ASP A 54 -16.28 -7.30 6.98
N ILE A 55 -16.88 -8.03 7.92
CA ILE A 55 -17.97 -8.98 7.64
C ILE A 55 -19.18 -8.30 7.00
N LYS A 56 -19.47 -7.04 7.34
CA LYS A 56 -20.63 -6.33 6.77
C LYS A 56 -20.42 -6.15 5.27
N ARG A 57 -19.23 -5.68 4.87
CA ARG A 57 -18.86 -5.52 3.46
C ARG A 57 -18.83 -6.85 2.71
N LEU A 58 -18.28 -7.91 3.31
CA LEU A 58 -18.27 -9.25 2.70
C LEU A 58 -19.69 -9.80 2.46
N LYS A 59 -20.60 -9.62 3.41
CA LYS A 59 -22.01 -10.05 3.27
C LYS A 59 -22.73 -9.34 2.12
N LEU A 60 -22.42 -8.06 1.86
CA LEU A 60 -23.02 -7.31 0.76
C LEU A 60 -22.66 -7.88 -0.62
N TYR A 61 -21.48 -8.48 -0.77
CA TYR A 61 -21.09 -9.14 -2.02
C TYR A 61 -21.81 -10.47 -2.26
N ASN A 62 -22.41 -11.09 -1.22
CA ASN A 62 -23.02 -12.43 -1.30
C ASN A 62 -22.05 -13.51 -1.83
N ILE A 63 -20.80 -13.46 -1.36
CA ILE A 63 -19.71 -14.35 -1.79
C ILE A 63 -19.28 -15.33 -0.68
N GLU A 64 -18.44 -16.29 -1.06
CA GLU A 64 -17.56 -17.01 -0.14
C GLU A 64 -16.13 -16.65 -0.50
N ALA A 65 -15.26 -16.41 0.48
CA ALA A 65 -13.86 -16.05 0.23
C ALA A 65 -12.92 -16.85 1.12
N GLU A 66 -11.78 -17.22 0.57
CA GLU A 66 -10.71 -17.94 1.24
C GLU A 66 -9.36 -17.34 0.84
N VAL A 67 -8.51 -17.14 1.84
CA VAL A 67 -7.13 -16.70 1.64
C VAL A 67 -6.26 -17.55 2.55
N THR A 68 -5.22 -18.16 1.98
CA THR A 68 -4.21 -18.91 2.75
C THR A 68 -2.99 -18.04 2.95
N ILE A 69 -2.65 -17.75 4.21
CA ILE A 69 -1.51 -16.92 4.60
C ILE A 69 -0.62 -17.72 5.53
N ASP A 70 0.66 -17.92 5.18
CA ASP A 70 1.60 -18.73 5.97
C ASP A 70 0.98 -20.08 6.41
N ASP A 71 0.36 -20.81 5.48
CA ASP A 71 -0.35 -22.08 5.68
C ASP A 71 -1.61 -22.00 6.57
N ILE A 72 -2.02 -20.81 7.00
CA ILE A 72 -3.26 -20.56 7.75
C ILE A 72 -4.38 -20.21 6.79
N LEU A 73 -5.40 -21.08 6.71
CA LEU A 73 -6.62 -20.81 5.94
C LEU A 73 -7.55 -19.85 6.67
N ILE A 74 -7.73 -18.66 6.09
CA ILE A 74 -8.70 -17.65 6.50
C ILE A 74 -9.88 -17.72 5.56
N SER A 75 -11.07 -17.98 6.11
CA SER A 75 -12.27 -18.26 5.31
C SER A 75 -13.44 -17.43 5.80
N PHE A 76 -14.20 -16.89 4.86
CA PHE A 76 -15.50 -16.28 5.08
C PHE A 76 -16.58 -17.11 4.39
N ARG A 77 -17.63 -17.40 5.15
CA ARG A 77 -18.89 -18.05 4.78
C ARG A 77 -20.05 -17.27 5.42
N LYS A 78 -21.29 -17.53 4.99
CA LYS A 78 -22.48 -16.79 5.45
C LYS A 78 -22.67 -16.80 6.98
N ASP A 79 -22.26 -17.89 7.62
CA ASP A 79 -22.32 -18.15 9.07
C ASP A 79 -21.05 -17.72 9.83
N SER A 80 -20.02 -17.21 9.14
CA SER A 80 -18.77 -16.81 9.76
C SER A 80 -18.95 -15.65 10.75
N THR A 81 -18.20 -15.70 11.85
CA THR A 81 -18.23 -14.71 12.93
C THR A 81 -16.99 -13.82 12.91
N LEU A 82 -17.12 -12.60 13.47
CA LEU A 82 -16.00 -11.64 13.52
C LEU A 82 -14.83 -12.19 14.33
N ALA A 83 -15.13 -12.88 15.43
CA ALA A 83 -14.13 -13.45 16.32
C ALA A 83 -13.28 -14.52 15.62
N SER A 84 -13.89 -15.41 14.84
CA SER A 84 -13.15 -16.49 14.17
C SER A 84 -12.18 -15.97 13.10
N ILE A 85 -12.60 -14.97 12.32
CA ILE A 85 -11.74 -14.35 11.29
C ILE A 85 -10.60 -13.56 11.95
N ARG A 86 -10.90 -12.74 12.96
CA ARG A 86 -9.88 -11.96 13.68
C ARG A 86 -8.85 -12.82 14.39
N GLN A 87 -9.26 -13.95 14.96
CA GLN A 87 -8.33 -14.89 15.61
C GLN A 87 -7.30 -15.43 14.61
N LYS A 88 -7.73 -15.78 13.39
CA LYS A 88 -6.83 -16.28 12.33
C LYS A 88 -5.93 -15.17 11.77
N LEU A 89 -6.45 -13.95 11.67
CA LEU A 89 -5.69 -12.76 11.25
C LEU A 89 -4.72 -12.23 12.31
N ALA A 90 -4.72 -12.75 13.54
CA ALA A 90 -3.86 -12.24 14.59
C ALA A 90 -2.37 -12.31 14.17
N GLY A 91 -1.71 -11.15 14.17
CA GLY A 91 -0.31 -11.01 13.74
C GLY A 91 -0.08 -10.95 12.22
N VAL A 92 -1.14 -10.96 11.41
CA VAL A 92 -1.04 -10.66 9.98
C VAL A 92 -1.00 -9.15 9.78
N ASN A 93 0.09 -8.67 9.20
CA ASN A 93 0.22 -7.27 8.83
C ASN A 93 -0.16 -7.11 7.36
N TYR A 94 -1.18 -6.31 7.07
CA TYR A 94 -1.54 -5.95 5.71
C TYR A 94 -1.90 -4.47 5.60
N LEU A 95 -1.66 -3.90 4.42
CA LEU A 95 -2.07 -2.54 4.07
C LEU A 95 -2.61 -2.54 2.66
N LYS A 96 -3.72 -1.85 2.45
CA LYS A 96 -4.19 -1.51 1.11
C LYS A 96 -3.94 -0.04 0.80
N ILE A 97 -3.44 0.21 -0.39
CA ILE A 97 -3.37 1.53 -1.01
C ILE A 97 -4.33 1.53 -2.20
N SER A 98 -5.43 2.28 -2.08
CA SER A 98 -6.31 2.63 -3.20
C SER A 98 -6.26 4.15 -3.38
N THR A 99 -5.76 4.57 -4.54
CA THR A 99 -5.36 5.95 -4.83
C THR A 99 -6.54 6.93 -4.87
N PHE A 100 -7.76 6.45 -5.14
CA PHE A 100 -8.95 7.30 -5.32
C PHE A 100 -10.09 7.02 -4.36
N ASP A 101 -10.00 5.97 -3.54
CA ASP A 101 -11.11 5.56 -2.67
C ASP A 101 -11.04 6.11 -1.24
N VAL A 102 -10.13 7.04 -0.92
CA VAL A 102 -10.02 7.60 0.44
C VAL A 102 -11.36 8.23 0.83
N PRO A 103 -12.15 7.61 1.74
CA PRO A 103 -13.43 8.15 2.13
C PRO A 103 -13.15 9.43 2.90
N ILE A 104 -13.73 10.55 2.46
CA ILE A 104 -13.58 11.83 3.14
C ILE A 104 -14.24 11.71 4.51
N ARG A 105 -13.45 11.42 5.56
CA ARG A 105 -13.98 11.16 6.91
C ARG A 105 -14.61 12.39 7.56
N ASP A 106 -14.34 13.61 7.06
CA ASP A 106 -15.00 14.82 7.54
C ASP A 106 -14.83 16.00 6.54
N ARG A 107 -15.78 16.22 5.63
CA ARG A 107 -15.79 17.42 4.75
C ARG A 107 -15.83 18.74 5.55
N ARG A 108 -16.26 18.70 6.82
CA ARG A 108 -16.43 19.90 7.67
C ARG A 108 -15.12 20.44 8.24
N LYS A 109 -14.03 19.66 8.22
CA LYS A 109 -12.69 20.07 8.70
C LYS A 109 -11.71 20.46 7.58
N MET A 110 -12.09 20.28 6.32
CA MET A 110 -11.23 20.64 5.19
C MET A 110 -11.21 22.17 5.02
N GLY A 111 -10.01 22.75 5.02
CA GLY A 111 -9.83 24.07 4.43
C GLY A 111 -10.13 24.02 2.93
N LYS A 112 -10.44 25.18 2.31
CA LYS A 112 -10.72 25.28 0.86
C LYS A 112 -9.59 24.75 -0.06
N GLU A 113 -8.41 24.48 0.48
CA GLU A 113 -7.20 24.06 -0.25
C GLU A 113 -6.78 22.60 0.02
N ASP A 114 -7.46 21.87 0.90
CA ASP A 114 -7.04 20.50 1.24
C ASP A 114 -7.59 19.49 0.22
N SER A 115 -6.69 18.87 -0.56
CA SER A 115 -7.01 17.68 -1.36
C SER A 115 -7.00 16.40 -0.49
N PRO A 116 -7.73 15.33 -0.85
CA PRO A 116 -7.71 14.06 -0.10
C PRO A 116 -6.29 13.49 0.08
N LEU A 117 -5.46 13.55 -0.96
CA LEU A 117 -4.05 13.13 -0.91
C LEU A 117 -3.24 13.97 0.08
N LEU A 118 -3.48 15.29 0.14
CA LEU A 118 -2.80 16.14 1.12
C LEU A 118 -3.22 15.82 2.55
N SER A 119 -4.51 15.54 2.78
CA SER A 119 -5.00 15.13 4.09
C SER A 119 -4.34 13.84 4.55
N GLU A 120 -4.30 12.83 3.68
CA GLU A 120 -3.66 11.54 3.95
C GLU A 120 -2.15 11.70 4.21
N LEU A 121 -1.47 12.51 3.40
CA LEU A 121 -0.05 12.78 3.58
C LEU A 121 0.22 13.50 4.91
N LYS A 122 -0.60 14.49 5.29
CA LYS A 122 -0.50 15.15 6.60
C LYS A 122 -0.70 14.15 7.75
N GLU A 123 -1.64 13.22 7.62
CA GLU A 123 -1.87 12.16 8.61
C GLU A 123 -0.64 11.25 8.74
N ILE A 124 -0.11 10.75 7.62
CA ILE A 124 1.06 9.86 7.60
C ILE A 124 2.32 10.57 8.15
N VAL A 125 2.50 11.86 7.86
CA VAL A 125 3.71 12.58 8.27
C VAL A 125 3.61 13.10 9.71
N TYR A 126 2.47 13.70 10.09
CA TYR A 126 2.35 14.53 11.29
C TYR A 126 1.34 14.04 12.33
N SER A 127 0.55 12.99 12.09
CA SER A 127 -0.37 12.52 13.14
C SER A 127 0.42 12.05 14.38
N VAL A 128 0.11 12.64 15.54
CA VAL A 128 0.73 12.27 16.82
C VAL A 128 -0.33 11.61 17.67
N GLY A 129 -0.09 10.38 18.13
CA GLY A 129 -1.03 9.62 18.95
C GLY A 129 -0.51 8.22 19.31
N GLU A 130 -1.24 7.52 20.18
CA GLU A 130 -0.82 6.28 20.85
C GLU A 130 -0.51 5.08 19.92
N ASN A 131 -0.87 5.16 18.64
CA ASN A 131 -0.67 4.07 17.66
C ASN A 131 0.60 4.17 16.79
N ASN A 132 1.60 5.00 17.15
CA ASN A 132 3.01 4.90 16.70
C ASN A 132 3.26 4.67 15.18
N ASN A 133 2.50 5.32 14.30
CA ASN A 133 2.56 5.01 12.86
C ASN A 133 2.84 6.22 11.95
N SER A 134 3.22 7.39 12.49
CA SER A 134 3.59 8.53 11.65
C SER A 134 5.09 8.67 11.45
N PHE A 135 5.50 9.38 10.40
CA PHE A 135 6.90 9.68 10.14
C PHE A 135 7.54 10.52 11.26
N SER A 136 6.79 11.47 11.82
CA SER A 136 7.27 12.29 12.94
C SER A 136 7.49 11.45 14.20
N ASP A 137 6.59 10.50 14.51
CA ASP A 137 6.79 9.55 15.62
C ASP A 137 8.02 8.66 15.38
N TYR A 138 8.16 8.12 14.16
CA TYR A 138 9.31 7.30 13.79
C TYR A 138 10.64 8.02 14.00
N ARG A 139 10.70 9.31 13.60
CA ARG A 139 11.88 10.17 13.83
C ARG A 139 12.13 10.41 15.32
N LEU A 140 11.09 10.64 16.11
CA LEU A 140 11.20 10.91 17.54
C LEU A 140 11.79 9.72 18.32
N ARG A 141 11.62 8.49 17.82
CA ARG A 141 12.26 7.29 18.40
C ARG A 141 13.78 7.39 18.46
N ALA A 142 14.42 8.04 17.49
CA ALA A 142 15.86 8.24 17.52
C ALA A 142 16.32 9.08 18.72
N THR A 143 15.50 10.03 19.15
CA THR A 143 15.75 10.85 20.34
C THR A 143 15.45 10.08 21.63
N ASN A 144 14.35 9.32 21.64
CA ASN A 144 13.89 8.60 22.83
C ASN A 144 14.69 7.31 23.12
N PHE A 145 15.30 6.71 22.10
CA PHE A 145 16.07 5.45 22.19
C PHE A 145 17.45 5.62 21.54
N PRO A 146 18.44 6.22 22.25
CA PRO A 146 19.77 6.52 21.70
C PRO A 146 20.48 5.30 21.09
N ASP A 147 20.31 4.11 21.69
CA ASP A 147 20.92 2.86 21.21
C ASP A 147 20.39 2.42 19.84
N GLN A 148 19.20 2.87 19.45
CA GLN A 148 18.59 2.58 18.14
C GLN A 148 18.72 3.73 17.15
N ALA A 149 19.21 4.90 17.59
CA ALA A 149 19.23 6.12 16.80
C ALA A 149 20.00 5.98 15.50
N GLU A 150 21.14 5.29 15.50
CA GLU A 150 21.95 5.08 14.29
C GLU A 150 21.18 4.25 13.25
N LYS A 151 20.53 3.16 13.66
CA LYS A 151 19.69 2.33 12.78
C LYS A 151 18.53 3.14 12.21
N ILE A 152 17.82 3.89 13.05
CA ILE A 152 16.68 4.73 12.65
C ILE A 152 17.12 5.78 11.63
N ASN A 153 18.21 6.50 11.91
CA ASN A 153 18.75 7.53 11.01
C ASN A 153 19.32 6.94 9.71
N CYS A 154 19.87 5.72 9.73
CA CYS A 154 20.26 5.00 8.52
C CYS A 154 19.05 4.72 7.62
N ARG A 155 17.95 4.21 8.21
CA ARG A 155 16.71 3.97 7.46
C ARG A 155 16.09 5.25 6.90
N ILE A 156 16.06 6.33 7.68
CA ILE A 156 15.57 7.64 7.20
C ILE A 156 16.42 8.14 6.03
N ARG A 157 17.74 8.02 6.09
CA ARG A 157 18.63 8.38 4.98
C ARG A 157 18.33 7.56 3.72
N LYS A 158 18.24 6.24 3.85
CA LYS A 158 17.87 5.35 2.74
C LYS A 158 16.51 5.73 2.12
N PHE A 159 15.53 6.09 2.95
CA PHE A 159 14.24 6.59 2.47
C PHE A 159 14.38 7.90 1.69
N TYR A 160 15.14 8.87 2.20
CA TYR A 160 15.40 10.13 1.49
C TYR A 160 16.15 9.90 0.18
N ASP A 161 17.13 9.01 0.16
CA ASP A 161 17.88 8.65 -1.04
C ASP A 161 16.96 8.06 -2.12
N THR A 162 16.06 7.13 -1.74
CA THR A 162 15.04 6.58 -2.65
C THR A 162 14.10 7.66 -3.19
N VAL A 163 13.59 8.55 -2.32
CA VAL A 163 12.71 9.65 -2.76
C VAL A 163 13.46 10.60 -3.68
N ASN A 164 14.66 11.03 -3.32
CA ASN A 164 15.49 11.93 -4.14
C ASN A 164 15.84 11.31 -5.50
N HIS A 165 16.12 10.02 -5.53
CA HIS A 165 16.38 9.29 -6.76
C HIS A 165 15.16 9.32 -7.72
N LEU A 166 13.95 9.07 -7.20
CA LEU A 166 12.73 9.12 -7.99
C LEU A 166 12.34 10.56 -8.40
N PHE A 167 12.61 11.55 -7.55
CA PHE A 167 12.29 12.96 -7.82
C PHE A 167 13.38 13.70 -8.62
N ALA A 168 14.49 13.03 -8.96
CA ALA A 168 15.59 13.63 -9.70
C ALA A 168 15.15 14.31 -11.01
N GLY A 169 14.21 13.71 -11.75
CA GLY A 169 13.65 14.28 -12.98
C GLY A 169 12.86 15.58 -12.78
N THR A 170 12.39 15.86 -11.56
CA THR A 170 11.69 17.12 -11.22
C THR A 170 12.58 18.15 -10.54
N GLY A 171 13.86 17.83 -10.30
CA GLY A 171 14.82 18.70 -9.60
C GLY A 171 14.59 18.84 -8.09
N LYS A 172 13.57 18.17 -7.54
CA LYS A 172 13.17 18.32 -6.13
C LYS A 172 13.92 17.34 -5.23
N THR A 173 14.28 17.79 -4.04
CA THR A 173 14.92 16.95 -3.00
C THR A 173 14.18 17.04 -1.68
N ILE A 174 13.98 15.91 -1.01
CA ILE A 174 13.27 15.82 0.28
C ILE A 174 14.21 16.15 1.44
N GLU A 175 13.72 16.92 2.41
CA GLU A 175 14.44 17.21 3.65
C GLU A 175 13.49 17.56 4.80
N ILE A 176 14.07 17.68 6.00
CA ILE A 176 13.40 18.34 7.13
C ILE A 176 13.89 19.77 7.19
N ASP A 177 12.95 20.72 7.17
CA ASP A 177 13.25 22.11 7.45
C ASP A 177 13.72 22.24 8.91
N PRO A 178 14.96 22.71 9.17
CA PRO A 178 15.50 22.80 10.53
C PRO A 178 14.78 23.84 11.40
N MET A 179 14.10 24.82 10.80
CA MET A 179 13.39 25.87 11.54
C MET A 179 11.99 25.42 11.95
N THR A 180 11.28 24.73 11.07
CA THR A 180 9.88 24.33 11.29
C THR A 180 9.72 22.87 11.70
N ASN A 181 10.79 22.06 11.58
CA ASN A 181 10.79 20.61 11.73
C ASN A 181 9.74 19.90 10.82
N GLN A 182 9.35 20.56 9.73
CA GLN A 182 8.40 20.03 8.75
C GLN A 182 9.14 19.28 7.64
N LEU A 183 8.47 18.26 7.10
CA LEU A 183 8.91 17.59 5.88
C LEU A 183 8.60 18.49 4.68
N VAL A 184 9.63 18.87 3.95
CA VAL A 184 9.54 19.75 2.79
C VAL A 184 10.37 19.20 1.63
N PHE A 185 10.16 19.75 0.45
CA PHE A 185 11.06 19.57 -0.68
C PHE A 185 11.82 20.87 -0.96
N ARG A 186 13.03 20.76 -1.53
CA ARG A 186 13.77 21.87 -2.11
C ARG A 186 13.85 21.74 -3.61
N ASP A 187 13.66 22.84 -4.31
CA ASP A 187 13.95 23.00 -5.73
C ASP A 187 14.92 24.17 -5.89
N GLY A 188 16.22 23.84 -6.02
CA GLY A 188 17.30 24.81 -5.87
C GLY A 188 17.26 25.52 -4.51
N ASN A 189 16.89 26.81 -4.51
CA ASN A 189 16.78 27.64 -3.31
C ASN A 189 15.34 27.82 -2.82
N GLU A 190 14.33 27.31 -3.54
CA GLU A 190 12.93 27.42 -3.13
C GLU A 190 12.54 26.25 -2.22
N ILE A 191 11.86 26.57 -1.12
CA ILE A 191 11.20 25.57 -0.27
C ILE A 191 9.79 25.29 -0.82
N ILE A 192 9.55 24.02 -1.14
CA ILE A 192 8.30 23.48 -1.62
C ILE A 192 7.62 22.68 -0.50
N HIS A 193 6.56 23.24 0.06
CA HIS A 193 5.72 22.53 1.02
C HIS A 193 4.88 21.44 0.36
N LEU A 194 4.47 20.43 1.13
CA LEU A 194 3.71 19.28 0.65
C LEU A 194 2.42 19.63 -0.11
N TYR A 195 1.76 20.74 0.23
CA TYR A 195 0.55 21.18 -0.48
C TYR A 195 0.82 21.59 -1.93
N LYS A 196 2.02 22.11 -2.23
CA LYS A 196 2.47 22.54 -3.58
C LYS A 196 2.89 21.39 -4.50
N LEU A 197 3.08 20.17 -3.98
CA LEU A 197 3.41 19.01 -4.80
C LEU A 197 2.30 18.72 -5.82
N SER A 198 2.61 18.13 -6.97
CA SER A 198 1.59 17.60 -7.88
C SER A 198 0.85 16.40 -7.23
N SER A 199 -0.31 16.01 -7.77
CA SER A 199 -1.03 14.83 -7.27
C SER A 199 -0.20 13.54 -7.39
N GLY A 200 0.54 13.38 -8.49
CA GLY A 200 1.44 12.24 -8.71
C GLY A 200 2.57 12.19 -7.71
N GLU A 201 3.22 13.33 -7.42
CA GLU A 201 4.27 13.43 -6.39
C GLU A 201 3.73 13.10 -5.00
N LYS A 202 2.54 13.63 -4.64
CA LYS A 202 1.88 13.29 -3.37
C LYS A 202 1.59 11.81 -3.27
N GLN A 203 1.05 11.21 -4.33
CA GLN A 203 0.72 9.79 -4.37
C GLN A 203 1.96 8.91 -4.20
N LEU A 204 3.03 9.20 -4.96
CA LEU A 204 4.29 8.47 -4.85
C LEU A 204 4.85 8.55 -3.43
N LEU A 205 4.86 9.75 -2.85
CA LEU A 205 5.34 9.97 -1.50
C LEU A 205 4.51 9.22 -0.45
N ILE A 206 3.18 9.16 -0.61
CA ILE A 206 2.29 8.37 0.26
C ILE A 206 2.66 6.89 0.20
N ILE A 207 2.88 6.33 -0.99
CA ILE A 207 3.26 4.93 -1.17
C ILE A 207 4.60 4.65 -0.46
N LEU A 208 5.63 5.46 -0.74
CA LEU A 208 6.97 5.26 -0.18
C LEU A 208 6.98 5.43 1.35
N LEU A 209 6.27 6.44 1.88
CA LEU A 209 6.16 6.64 3.33
C LEU A 209 5.45 5.47 4.01
N ARG A 210 4.35 4.97 3.43
CA ARG A 210 3.64 3.80 3.96
C ARG A 210 4.53 2.58 4.03
N VAL A 211 5.30 2.31 2.99
CA VAL A 211 6.25 1.19 2.94
C VAL A 211 7.37 1.38 3.96
N PHE A 212 7.93 2.59 4.06
CA PHE A 212 8.95 2.92 5.05
C PHE A 212 8.47 2.65 6.49
N LEU A 213 7.24 3.06 6.80
CA LEU A 213 6.59 2.93 8.11
C LEU A 213 6.21 1.49 8.47
N MET A 214 6.28 0.54 7.53
CA MET A 214 6.19 -0.90 7.86
C MET A 214 7.38 -1.39 8.68
N ASP A 215 8.42 -0.56 8.86
CA ASP A 215 9.57 -0.84 9.73
C ASP A 215 10.31 -2.14 9.38
N GLU A 216 10.40 -2.45 8.09
CA GLU A 216 10.96 -3.71 7.55
C GLU A 216 10.28 -4.97 8.12
N GLN A 217 9.07 -4.84 8.68
CA GLN A 217 8.30 -5.99 9.13
C GLN A 217 7.68 -6.72 7.94
N PRO A 218 7.46 -8.05 8.05
CA PRO A 218 6.69 -8.81 7.07
C PRO A 218 5.29 -8.20 6.89
N TYR A 219 4.93 -7.89 5.65
CA TYR A 219 3.72 -7.16 5.31
C TYR A 219 3.14 -7.64 3.98
N ILE A 220 1.81 -7.67 3.88
CA ILE A 220 1.08 -7.82 2.62
C ILE A 220 0.64 -6.42 2.16
N LEU A 221 1.13 -5.99 1.00
CA LEU A 221 0.77 -4.71 0.40
C LEU A 221 -0.16 -4.94 -0.79
N LEU A 222 -1.43 -4.57 -0.63
CA LEU A 222 -2.40 -4.53 -1.71
C LEU A 222 -2.38 -3.15 -2.37
N MET A 223 -2.19 -3.09 -3.68
CA MET A 223 -2.27 -1.86 -4.45
C MET A 223 -3.31 -2.00 -5.57
N ASP A 224 -4.32 -1.14 -5.58
CA ASP A 224 -5.31 -1.14 -6.66
C ASP A 224 -5.01 0.02 -7.60
N GLU A 225 -4.59 -0.29 -8.82
CA GLU A 225 -4.21 0.66 -9.88
C GLU A 225 -3.32 1.82 -9.37
N PRO A 226 -2.15 1.52 -8.78
CA PRO A 226 -1.27 2.54 -8.21
C PRO A 226 -0.68 3.49 -9.26
N GLU A 227 -0.81 3.23 -10.57
CA GLU A 227 -0.18 4.00 -11.64
C GLU A 227 -0.91 5.27 -12.07
N ILE A 228 -2.21 5.42 -11.78
CA ILE A 228 -3.11 6.33 -12.53
C ILE A 228 -2.61 7.78 -12.59
N SER A 229 -1.91 8.27 -11.56
CA SER A 229 -1.35 9.63 -11.56
C SER A 229 0.18 9.69 -11.52
N LEU A 230 0.86 8.55 -11.65
CA LEU A 230 2.32 8.45 -11.62
C LEU A 230 2.92 8.67 -13.01
N HIS A 231 4.03 9.41 -13.05
CA HIS A 231 4.85 9.52 -14.26
C HIS A 231 5.42 8.15 -14.66
N ILE A 232 5.62 7.93 -15.97
CA ILE A 232 6.01 6.62 -16.52
C ILE A 232 7.30 6.08 -15.90
N GLU A 233 8.30 6.93 -15.67
CA GLU A 233 9.57 6.52 -15.03
C GLU A 233 9.37 6.00 -13.59
N TRP A 234 8.43 6.59 -12.85
CA TRP A 234 8.11 6.12 -11.49
C TRP A 234 7.39 4.78 -11.53
N GLN A 235 6.56 4.53 -12.55
CA GLN A 235 5.89 3.24 -12.73
C GLN A 235 6.93 2.13 -12.93
N TYR A 236 7.90 2.33 -13.81
CA TYR A 236 8.96 1.33 -14.07
C TYR A 236 9.77 0.94 -12.82
N ARG A 237 10.00 1.90 -11.90
CA ARG A 237 10.82 1.67 -10.70
C ARG A 237 10.03 1.32 -9.44
N LEU A 238 8.69 1.40 -9.47
CA LEU A 238 7.88 1.38 -8.26
C LEU A 238 8.12 0.13 -7.41
N PHE A 239 8.03 -1.07 -7.99
CA PHE A 239 8.18 -2.31 -7.24
C PHE A 239 9.61 -2.52 -6.73
N GLU A 240 10.61 -2.13 -7.53
CA GLU A 240 12.02 -2.21 -7.13
C GLU A 240 12.29 -1.31 -5.90
N GLU A 241 11.80 -0.06 -5.92
CA GLU A 241 11.98 0.86 -4.80
C GLU A 241 11.20 0.42 -3.55
N ILE A 242 10.01 -0.16 -3.71
CA ILE A 242 9.26 -0.76 -2.58
C ILE A 242 10.05 -1.93 -1.97
N GLN A 243 10.58 -2.84 -2.79
CA GLN A 243 11.38 -3.98 -2.32
C GLN A 243 12.70 -3.53 -1.67
N LYS A 244 13.33 -2.47 -2.19
CA LYS A 244 14.50 -1.85 -1.55
C LYS A 244 14.17 -1.30 -0.18
N LEU A 245 13.03 -0.61 -0.01
CA LEU A 245 12.61 -0.04 1.27
C LEU A 245 12.15 -1.11 2.28
N ASN A 246 11.43 -2.14 1.83
CA ASN A 246 11.03 -3.27 2.65
C ASN A 246 11.11 -4.60 1.87
N PRO A 247 12.20 -5.37 2.03
CA PRO A 247 12.39 -6.65 1.32
C PRO A 247 11.47 -7.77 1.85
N HIS A 248 10.79 -7.56 2.98
CA HIS A 248 9.85 -8.52 3.56
C HIS A 248 8.40 -8.27 3.11
N CYS A 249 8.16 -7.25 2.29
CA CYS A 249 6.85 -6.91 1.74
C CYS A 249 6.47 -7.86 0.59
N GLN A 250 5.26 -8.44 0.64
CA GLN A 250 4.64 -9.07 -0.53
C GLN A 250 3.73 -8.06 -1.22
N ILE A 251 4.01 -7.74 -2.48
CA ILE A 251 3.21 -6.85 -3.29
C ILE A 251 2.19 -7.70 -4.06
N ILE A 252 0.93 -7.34 -3.95
CA ILE A 252 -0.15 -7.84 -4.81
C ILE A 252 -0.82 -6.61 -5.37
N THR A 253 -0.75 -6.43 -6.69
CA THR A 253 -1.23 -5.20 -7.33
C THR A 253 -2.13 -5.50 -8.50
N SER A 254 -3.13 -4.66 -8.74
CA SER A 254 -3.83 -4.61 -10.02
C SER A 254 -3.21 -3.52 -10.90
N THR A 255 -3.23 -3.69 -12.22
CA THR A 255 -2.78 -2.65 -13.15
C THR A 255 -3.32 -2.85 -14.57
N HIS A 256 -3.49 -1.73 -15.28
CA HIS A 256 -3.72 -1.66 -16.71
C HIS A 256 -2.50 -1.21 -17.51
N SER A 257 -1.43 -0.78 -16.81
CA SER A 257 -0.29 -0.11 -17.40
C SER A 257 0.86 -1.08 -17.65
N PRO A 258 1.27 -1.30 -18.92
CA PRO A 258 2.41 -2.15 -19.24
C PRO A 258 3.71 -1.70 -18.59
N SER A 259 3.90 -0.40 -18.32
CA SER A 259 5.14 0.10 -17.71
C SER A 259 5.36 -0.34 -16.27
N LEU A 260 4.33 -0.81 -15.56
CA LEU A 260 4.54 -1.41 -14.23
C LEU A 260 5.22 -2.78 -14.30
N PHE A 261 5.12 -3.49 -15.43
CA PHE A 261 5.64 -4.85 -15.57
C PHE A 261 6.55 -5.10 -16.78
N GLY A 262 6.67 -4.13 -17.68
CA GLY A 262 7.40 -4.24 -18.94
C GLY A 262 8.89 -4.49 -18.77
N ASP A 263 9.50 -3.94 -17.71
CA ASP A 263 10.93 -4.07 -17.42
C ASP A 263 11.18 -5.10 -16.29
N GLY A 264 11.02 -6.39 -16.60
CA GLY A 264 11.51 -7.48 -15.76
C GLY A 264 10.52 -8.10 -14.76
N TRP A 265 9.23 -7.73 -14.81
CA TRP A 265 8.19 -8.35 -13.96
C TRP A 265 7.14 -9.13 -14.75
N GLY A 266 7.36 -9.35 -16.05
CA GLY A 266 6.40 -10.04 -16.92
C GLY A 266 6.09 -11.48 -16.50
N ASP A 267 7.03 -12.16 -15.83
CA ASP A 267 6.85 -13.50 -15.26
C ASP A 267 5.95 -13.51 -14.00
N LYS A 268 5.73 -12.35 -13.39
CA LYS A 268 4.83 -12.16 -12.23
C LYS A 268 3.40 -11.76 -12.62
N LEU A 269 3.15 -11.61 -13.92
CA LEU A 269 1.87 -11.17 -14.47
C LEU A 269 0.87 -12.33 -14.55
N VAL A 270 -0.36 -12.06 -14.12
CA VAL A 270 -1.50 -12.97 -14.25
C VAL A 270 -2.70 -12.21 -14.78
N PHE A 271 -3.39 -12.76 -15.77
CA PHE A 271 -4.66 -12.22 -16.25
C PHE A 271 -5.79 -12.68 -15.35
N ILE A 272 -6.67 -11.77 -14.94
CA ILE A 272 -7.81 -12.11 -14.08
C ILE A 272 -8.75 -13.13 -14.73
N GLU A 273 -8.81 -13.13 -16.06
CA GLU A 273 -9.57 -14.09 -16.85
C GLU A 273 -9.04 -15.52 -16.68
N ASP A 274 -7.72 -15.69 -16.50
CA ASP A 274 -7.08 -17.00 -16.26
C ASP A 274 -7.34 -17.54 -14.84
N LEU A 275 -7.80 -16.68 -13.93
CA LEU A 275 -8.17 -17.08 -12.57
C LEU A 275 -9.58 -17.65 -12.48
N LEU A 276 -10.38 -17.58 -13.55
CA LEU A 276 -11.75 -18.09 -13.55
C LEU A 276 -11.78 -19.61 -13.48
N ILE A 277 -12.58 -20.14 -12.56
CA ILE A 277 -12.85 -21.57 -12.44
C ILE A 277 -14.34 -21.86 -12.60
N HIS A 278 -14.64 -23.01 -13.21
CA HIS A 278 -16.00 -23.50 -13.41
C HIS A 278 -16.51 -24.29 -12.21
#